data_AF-A0A838JTP4-F1
#
_entry.id   AF-A0A838JTP4-F1
#
_cell.length_a   1.000
_cell.length_b   1.000
_cell.length_c   1.000
_cell.angle_alpha   90.00
_cell.angle_beta   90.00
_cell.angle_gamma   90.00
#
_symmetry.space_group_name_H-M   'P 1'
#
loop_
_entity.id
_entity.type
_entity.pdbx_description
1 polymer ?
#
loop_
_entity_poly.entity_id
_entity_poly.type
_entity_poly.pdbx_seq_one_letter_code
_entity_poly.pdbx_strand_id
1 'polypeptide(L)' 'MRRTATILAAAALMVVFSSGVALAAFEDTITGTDHTDILSGTGKAEQISGLGGGDQINGGA' A
#
# COMPACT_ATOMS: atom_id res chain seq x y z
N MET A 1 -30.61 -30.57 9.71
CA MET A 1 -29.15 -30.26 9.65
C MET A 1 -28.64 -29.86 8.26
N ARG A 2 -29.18 -30.39 7.13
CA ARG A 2 -28.74 -29.99 5.78
C ARG A 2 -29.02 -28.52 5.43
N ARG A 3 -30.21 -28.02 5.77
CA ARG A 3 -30.62 -26.61 5.53
C ARG A 3 -29.88 -25.59 6.41
N THR A 4 -29.62 -25.96 7.66
CA THR A 4 -28.82 -25.13 8.58
C THR A 4 -27.38 -25.03 8.10
N ALA A 5 -26.79 -26.12 7.60
CA ALA A 5 -25.46 -26.11 7.01
C ALA A 5 -25.37 -25.20 5.76
N THR A 6 -26.37 -25.22 4.88
CA THR A 6 -26.38 -24.35 3.69
C THR A 6 -26.52 -22.86 4.03
N ILE A 7 -27.30 -22.53 5.06
CA ILE A 7 -27.45 -21.14 5.51
C ILE A 7 -26.15 -20.63 6.11
N LEU A 8 -25.48 -21.44 6.93
CA LEU A 8 -24.18 -21.09 7.50
C LEU A 8 -23.10 -20.92 6.42
N ALA A 9 -23.10 -21.79 5.41
CA ALA A 9 -22.19 -21.67 4.27
C ALA A 9 -22.44 -20.40 3.45
N ALA A 10 -23.71 -20.05 3.19
CA ALA A 10 -24.06 -18.83 2.48
C ALA A 10 -23.72 -17.56 3.29
N ALA A 11 -23.93 -17.58 4.60
CA ALA A 11 -23.55 -16.49 5.49
C ALA A 11 -22.03 -16.29 5.54
N ALA A 12 -21.27 -17.37 5.66
CA ALA A 12 -19.80 -17.32 5.60
C ALA A 12 -19.31 -16.76 4.25
N LEU A 13 -19.94 -17.17 3.14
CA LEU A 13 -19.61 -16.67 1.81
C LEU A 13 -19.90 -15.17 1.66
N MET A 14 -21.03 -14.69 2.18
CA MET A 14 -21.37 -13.27 2.17
C MET A 14 -20.38 -12.41 2.97
N VAL A 15 -19.90 -12.91 4.11
CA VAL A 15 -18.87 -12.22 4.91
C VAL A 15 -17.56 -12.08 4.13
N VAL A 16 -17.15 -13.12 3.40
CA VAL A 16 -15.94 -13.10 2.57
C VAL A 16 -16.09 -12.16 1.37
N PHE A 17 -17.26 -12.09 0.72
CA PHE A 17 -17.49 -11.12 -0.36
C PHE A 17 -17.61 -9.67 0.14
N SER A 18 -18.01 -9.47 1.40
CA SER A 18 -18.12 -8.14 2.02
C SER A 18 -16.78 -7.60 2.54
N SER A 19 -15.78 -8.47 2.76
CA SER A 19 -14.43 -8.02 3.07
C SER A 19 -13.79 -7.42 1.82
N GLY A 20 -14.12 -6.16 1.53
CA GLY A 20 -13.36 -5.32 0.64
C GLY A 20 -11.96 -5.20 1.21
N VAL A 21 -11.04 -6.03 0.72
CA VAL A 21 -9.62 -5.83 0.96
C VAL A 21 -9.27 -4.47 0.36
N ALA A 22 -9.15 -3.46 1.22
CA ALA A 22 -8.45 -2.26 0.85
C ALA A 22 -7.01 -2.72 0.57
N LEU A 23 -6.72 -2.99 -0.70
CA LEU A 23 -5.37 -2.94 -1.24
C LEU A 23 -4.91 -1.54 -0.88
N ALA A 24 -4.25 -1.41 0.28
CA ALA A 24 -3.61 -0.19 0.67
C ALA A 24 -2.86 0.30 -0.57
N ALA A 25 -3.18 1.52 -0.97
CA ALA A 25 -2.49 2.20 -2.06
C ALA A 25 -1.01 1.85 -1.91
N PHE A 26 -0.42 1.22 -2.92
CA PHE A 26 1.02 1.10 -2.99
C PHE A 26 1.49 2.55 -3.02
N GLU A 27 1.84 3.11 -1.86
CA GLU A 27 2.61 4.34 -1.80
C GLU A 27 3.92 3.99 -2.47
N ASP A 28 4.12 4.57 -3.65
CA ASP A 28 5.33 4.35 -4.41
C ASP A 28 6.46 4.98 -3.59
N THR A 29 7.25 4.13 -2.95
CA THR A 29 8.19 4.55 -1.91
C THR A 29 9.59 4.57 -2.51
N ILE A 30 10.26 5.72 -2.40
CA ILE A 30 11.64 5.91 -2.82
C ILE A 30 12.47 6.15 -1.56
N THR A 31 13.35 5.20 -1.23
CA THR A 31 14.21 5.29 -0.05
C THR A 31 15.67 5.39 -0.46
N GLY A 32 16.34 6.41 0.04
CA GLY A 32 17.78 6.61 -0.06
C GLY A 32 18.57 5.77 0.94
N THR A 33 19.77 6.24 1.25
CA THR A 33 20.77 5.59 2.09
C THR A 33 21.27 6.55 3.16
N ASP A 34 22.19 6.13 4.04
CA ASP A 34 22.82 7.05 5.00
C ASP A 34 23.92 7.95 4.38
N HIS A 35 24.02 8.01 3.05
CA HIS A 35 24.97 8.84 2.30
C HIS A 35 24.24 9.94 1.53
N THR A 36 25.00 10.82 0.89
CA THR A 36 24.43 11.86 0.02
C THR A 36 23.77 11.23 -1.20
N ASP A 37 22.45 11.35 -1.30
CA ASP A 37 21.66 10.83 -2.39
C ASP A 37 21.03 11.92 -3.28
N ILE A 38 20.73 11.56 -4.53
CA ILE A 38 19.91 12.36 -5.45
C ILE A 38 18.67 11.53 -5.79
N LEU A 39 17.53 11.96 -5.26
CA LEU A 39 16.27 11.23 -5.34
C LEU A 39 15.27 12.02 -6.20
N SER A 40 14.62 11.36 -7.15
CA SER A 40 13.62 11.98 -8.03
C SER A 40 12.34 11.17 -8.05
N GLY A 41 11.25 11.81 -7.62
CA GLY A 41 9.87 11.32 -7.79
C GLY A 41 9.40 11.39 -9.24
N THR A 42 8.19 10.88 -9.48
CA THR A 42 7.58 10.78 -10.82
C THR A 42 6.33 11.66 -10.99
N GLY A 43 5.99 12.46 -9.97
CA GLY A 43 4.83 13.36 -9.98
C GLY A 43 3.53 12.68 -9.52
N LYS A 44 3.59 11.40 -9.12
CA LYS A 44 2.47 10.75 -8.43
C LYS A 44 2.59 10.99 -6.93
N ALA A 45 1.62 10.46 -6.18
CA ALA A 45 1.74 10.37 -4.73
C ALA A 45 2.80 9.33 -4.38
N GLU A 46 4.00 9.81 -4.08
CA GLU A 46 5.16 9.02 -3.69
C GLU A 46 5.66 9.44 -2.30
N GLN A 47 6.15 8.48 -1.54
CA GLN A 47 6.84 8.74 -0.29
C GLN A 47 8.34 8.69 -0.53
N ILE A 48 9.02 9.83 -0.44
CA ILE A 48 10.46 9.92 -0.67
C ILE A 48 11.18 10.16 0.66
N SER A 49 12.08 9.26 1.04
CA SER A 49 12.86 9.36 2.26
C SER A 49 14.36 9.31 1.94
N GLY A 50 15.07 10.42 2.20
CA GLY A 50 16.52 10.51 1.98
C GLY A 50 17.37 9.77 3.03
N LEU A 51 16.82 9.60 4.24
CA LEU A 51 17.54 9.12 5.43
C LEU A 51 18.63 10.11 5.89
N GLY A 52 19.90 9.70 5.91
CA GLY A 52 21.00 10.49 6.43
C GLY A 52 21.91 10.93 5.30
N GLY A 53 22.54 12.11 5.43
CA GLY A 53 23.35 12.67 4.36
C GLY A 53 22.82 14.03 3.91
N GLY A 54 23.52 14.67 2.97
CA GLY A 54 23.15 15.96 2.40
C GLY A 54 22.31 15.78 1.15
N ASP A 55 21.11 15.20 1.28
CA ASP A 55 20.34 14.72 0.13
C ASP A 55 19.74 15.85 -0.71
N GLN A 56 19.61 15.58 -2.01
CA GLN A 56 18.81 16.38 -2.93
C GLN A 56 17.59 15.59 -3.36
N ILE A 57 16.42 16.06 -2.94
CA ILE A 57 15.13 15.42 -3.24
C ILE A 57 14.33 16.31 -4.18
N ASN A 58 13.96 15.77 -5.34
CA ASN A 58 12.96 16.32 -6.23
C ASN A 58 11.67 15.49 -6.12
N GLY A 59 10.58 16.11 -5.63
CA GLY A 59 9.30 15.45 -5.45
C GLY A 59 8.56 15.07 -6.74
N GLY A 60 9.02 15.54 -7.91
CA GLY A 60 8.26 15.44 -9.15
C GLY A 60 7.19 16.54 -9.26
N ALA A 61 6.72 16.79 -10.49
CA ALA A 61 5.76 17.85 -10.84
C ALA A 61 4.45 17.26 -11.37
#